data_AF-A0A381YP17-F1
#
_entry.id   AF-A0A381YP17-F1
#
_cell.length_a   1.000
_cell.length_b   1.000
_cell.length_c   1.000
_cell.angle_alpha   90.00
_cell.angle_beta   90.00
_cell.angle_gamma   90.00
#
_symmetry.space_group_name_H-M   'P 1'
#
loop_
_entity.id
_entity.type
_entity.pdbx_description
1 polymer ?
#
loop_
_entity_poly.entity_id
_entity_poly.type
_entity_poly.pdbx_seq_one_letter_code
_entity_poly.pdbx_strand_id
1 'polypeptide(L)' 'MVEGGTPNTLIRNGITRETLVPGTVIIVRGYQSKGRLCLPRCIANGRDVTFPDGSKVFMGSSGTGAPRDGADPRESKRK' A
#
# COMPACT_ATOMS: atom_id res chain seq x y z
N MET A 1 -2.52 7.60 -10.49
CA MET A 1 -2.72 6.15 -10.31
C MET A 1 -1.77 5.68 -9.24
N VAL A 2 -2.30 5.00 -8.23
CA VAL A 2 -1.47 4.39 -7.19
C VAL A 2 -1.58 2.88 -7.34
N GLU A 3 -0.44 2.21 -7.47
CA GLU A 3 -0.37 0.77 -7.61
C GLU A 3 -0.24 0.11 -6.23
N GLY A 4 -0.98 -0.97 -5.99
CA GLY A 4 -0.82 -1.82 -4.81
C GLY A 4 0.02 -3.06 -5.11
N GLY A 5 0.17 -3.93 -4.10
CA GLY A 5 0.76 -5.25 -4.26
C GLY A 5 -0.09 -6.19 -5.13
N THR A 6 0.41 -7.41 -5.35
CA THR A 6 -0.32 -8.44 -6.09
C THR A 6 -1.63 -8.80 -5.38
N PRO A 7 -2.65 -9.29 -6.10
CA PRO A 7 -3.94 -9.66 -5.49
C PRO A 7 -3.79 -10.59 -4.26
N ASN A 8 -2.89 -11.58 -4.34
CA ASN A 8 -2.65 -12.50 -3.24
C ASN A 8 -2.00 -11.83 -2.02
N THR A 9 -1.16 -10.82 -2.22
CA THR A 9 -0.59 -10.03 -1.12
C THR A 9 -1.67 -9.20 -0.43
N LEU A 10 -2.54 -8.54 -1.20
CA LEU A 10 -3.63 -7.72 -0.66
C LEU A 10 -4.59 -8.56 0.19
N ILE A 11 -5.04 -9.71 -0.32
CA ILE A 11 -5.96 -10.60 0.39
C ILE A 11 -5.34 -11.10 1.70
N ARG A 12 -4.06 -11.53 1.68
CA ARG A 12 -3.36 -11.98 2.90
C ARG A 12 -3.19 -10.89 3.95
N ASN A 13 -3.24 -9.62 3.54
CA ASN A 13 -3.15 -8.49 4.45
C ASN A 13 -4.55 -7.96 4.87
N GLY A 14 -5.65 -8.58 4.41
CA GLY A 14 -7.01 -8.20 4.78
C GLY A 14 -7.68 -7.18 3.85
N ILE A 15 -7.07 -6.88 2.70
CA ILE A 15 -7.72 -6.10 1.64
C ILE A 15 -8.45 -7.08 0.72
N THR A 16 -9.77 -7.03 0.76
CA THR A 16 -10.66 -7.87 -0.05
C THR A 16 -11.57 -6.98 -0.89
N ARG A 17 -12.41 -7.60 -1.74
CA ARG A 17 -13.37 -6.84 -2.56
C ARG A 17 -14.44 -6.16 -1.70
N GLU A 18 -14.70 -6.70 -0.52
CA GLU A 18 -15.71 -6.19 0.41
C GLU A 18 -15.17 -5.05 1.28
N THR A 19 -13.86 -5.00 1.56
CA THR A 19 -13.26 -3.94 2.37
C THR A 19 -12.97 -2.66 1.56
N LEU A 20 -12.78 -2.78 0.24
CA LEU A 20 -12.46 -1.67 -0.66
C LEU A 20 -13.50 -1.53 -1.79
N VAL A 21 -14.74 -1.20 -1.39
CA VAL A 21 -15.83 -0.96 -2.34
C VAL A 21 -15.71 0.40 -3.04
N PRO A 22 -16.25 0.55 -4.26
CA PRO A 22 -16.33 1.86 -4.92
C PRO A 22 -17.03 2.89 -4.04
N GLY A 23 -16.46 4.09 -3.96
CA GLY A 23 -16.95 5.17 -3.08
C GLY A 23 -16.29 5.21 -1.70
N THR A 24 -15.55 4.17 -1.29
CA THR A 24 -14.76 4.23 -0.06
C THR A 24 -13.66 5.27 -0.19
N VAL A 25 -13.70 6.28 0.69
CA VAL A 25 -12.64 7.29 0.79
C VAL A 25 -11.52 6.72 1.64
N ILE A 26 -10.32 6.61 1.07
CA ILE A 26 -9.14 6.10 1.77
C ILE A 26 -8.00 7.10 1.71
N ILE A 27 -7.10 7.02 2.69
CA ILE A 27 -5.82 7.71 2.66
C ILE A 27 -4.75 6.69 2.29
N VAL A 28 -4.00 7.01 1.24
CA VAL A 28 -2.91 6.15 0.75
C VAL A 28 -1.58 6.79 1.09
N ARG A 29 -0.73 6.07 1.83
CA ARG A 29 0.68 6.39 1.92
C ARG A 29 1.43 5.62 0.85
N GLY A 30 2.22 6.32 0.05
CA GLY A 30 2.99 5.72 -1.04
C GLY A 30 4.18 6.57 -1.44
N TYR A 31 4.93 6.07 -2.41
CA TYR A 31 6.13 6.71 -2.95
C TYR A 31 5.92 7.04 -4.43
N GLN A 32 6.23 8.26 -4.82
CA GLN A 32 6.13 8.70 -6.21
C GLN A 32 7.08 7.91 -7.11
N SER A 33 6.64 7.60 -8.33
CA SER A 33 7.49 6.97 -9.35
C SER A 33 8.73 7.82 -9.64
N LYS A 34 9.86 7.16 -9.92
CA LYS A 34 11.13 7.82 -10.29
C LYS A 34 11.00 8.74 -11.50
N GLY A 35 10.13 8.40 -12.45
CA GLY A 35 9.88 9.22 -13.64
C GLY A 35 9.21 10.56 -13.36
N ARG A 36 8.70 10.77 -12.13
CA ARG A 36 8.00 12.00 -11.68
C ARG A 36 6.87 12.47 -12.61
N LEU A 37 6.36 11.56 -13.45
CA LEU A 37 5.28 11.84 -14.37
C LEU A 37 3.99 12.06 -13.59
N CYS A 38 3.44 13.26 -13.72
CA CYS A 38 2.17 13.66 -13.12
C CYS A 38 1.09 14.06 -14.13
N LEU A 39 1.42 14.04 -15.42
CA LEU A 39 0.48 14.30 -16.50
C LEU A 39 0.29 13.03 -17.35
N PRO A 40 -0.95 12.60 -17.63
CA PRO A 40 -2.21 13.17 -17.14
C PRO A 40 -2.52 12.84 -15.67
N ARG A 41 -1.75 11.96 -15.01
CA ARG A 41 -1.96 11.55 -13.61
C ARG A 41 -0.62 11.24 -12.94
N CYS A 42 -0.45 11.57 -11.66
CA CYS A 42 0.72 11.12 -10.88
C CYS A 42 0.73 9.60 -10.72
N ILE A 43 1.90 8.99 -10.93
CA ILE A 43 2.12 7.55 -10.71
C ILE A 43 2.87 7.38 -9.40
N ALA A 44 2.38 6.50 -8.55
CA ALA A 44 3.01 6.16 -7.28
C ALA A 44 2.82 4.68 -6.95
N ASN A 45 3.73 4.14 -6.15
CA ASN A 45 3.59 2.83 -5.54
C ASN A 45 3.04 3.00 -4.12
N GLY A 46 1.97 2.29 -3.81
CA GLY A 46 1.29 2.31 -2.53
C GLY A 46 1.98 1.42 -1.49
N ARG A 47 2.17 1.96 -0.29
CA ARG A 47 2.72 1.24 0.86
C ARG A 47 1.63 0.74 1.81
N ASP A 48 0.80 1.66 2.32
CA ASP A 48 -0.28 1.35 3.24
C ASP A 48 -1.54 2.18 2.93
N VAL A 49 -2.69 1.58 3.26
CA VAL A 49 -4.02 2.18 3.15
C VAL A 49 -4.54 2.44 4.56
N THR A 50 -5.09 3.62 4.79
CA THR A 50 -5.83 3.96 6.00
C THR A 50 -7.30 4.14 5.64
N PHE A 51 -8.16 3.39 6.32
CA PHE A 51 -9.61 3.40 6.13
C PHE A 51 -10.28 4.51 6.94
N PRO A 52 -11.55 4.84 6.63
CA PRO A 52 -12.30 5.88 7.37
C PRO A 52 -12.41 5.62 8.88
N ASP A 53 -12.42 4.36 9.30
CA ASP A 53 -12.46 3.95 10.70
C ASP A 53 -11.10 4.09 11.43
N GLY A 54 -10.07 4.55 10.72
CA GLY A 54 -8.72 4.70 11.23
C GLY A 54 -7.87 3.43 11.17
N SER A 55 -8.44 2.29 10.77
CA SER A 55 -7.68 1.06 10.58
C SER A 55 -6.68 1.22 9.43
N LYS A 56 -5.50 0.62 9.57
CA LYS A 56 -4.41 0.72 8.60
C LYS A 56 -3.97 -0.67 8.16
N VAL A 57 -3.84 -0.85 6.85
CA VAL A 57 -3.41 -2.11 6.24
C VAL A 57 -2.23 -1.89 5.32
N PHE A 58 -1.21 -2.73 5.46
CA PHE A 58 -0.07 -2.78 4.54
C PHE A 58 -0.51 -3.40 3.20
N MET A 59 -0.32 -2.67 2.10
CA MET A 59 -0.66 -3.14 0.75
C MET A 59 0.57 -3.50 -0.08
N GLY A 60 1.77 -3.34 0.47
CA GLY A 60 3.03 -3.70 -0.17
C GLY A 60 3.38 -5.18 -0.01
N SER A 61 4.50 -5.56 -0.64
CA SER A 61 5.14 -6.86 -0.47
C SER A 61 6.37 -6.75 0.45
N SER A 62 6.64 -7.81 1.21
CA SER A 62 7.83 -7.97 2.04
C SER A 62 9.09 -8.19 1.19
N GLY A 63 10.27 -7.87 1.72
CA GLY A 63 11.55 -8.28 1.12
C GLY A 63 11.90 -7.58 -0.21
N THR A 64 11.29 -6.44 -0.50
CA THR A 64 11.48 -5.66 -1.74
C THR A 64 12.77 -4.84 -1.77
N GLY A 65 13.59 -4.90 -0.70
CA GLY A 65 14.78 -4.07 -0.54
C GLY A 65 14.47 -2.62 -0.12
N ALA A 66 13.20 -2.29 0.15
CA ALA A 66 12.83 -1.02 0.76
C ALA A 66 13.41 -0.90 2.20
N PRO A 67 13.64 0.32 2.70
CA PRO A 67 14.03 0.53 4.09
C PRO A 67 13.02 -0.10 5.06
N ARG A 68 13.55 -0.76 6.10
CA ARG A 68 12.72 -1.33 7.16
C ARG A 68 12.11 -0.22 8.00
N ASP A 69 10.79 -0.13 8.00
CA ASP A 69 10.04 0.90 8.72
C ASP A 69 8.94 0.33 9.62
N GLY A 70 8.85 -1.00 9.72
CA GLY A 70 7.89 -1.69 10.56
C GLY A 70 6.45 -1.62 10.05
N ALA A 71 6.21 -1.15 8.82
CA ALA A 71 4.88 -1.13 8.22
C ALA A 71 4.38 -2.54 7.87
N ASP A 72 5.29 -3.46 7.54
CA ASP A 72 4.96 -4.87 7.37
C ASP A 72 5.16 -5.62 8.69
N PRO A 73 4.09 -6.17 9.30
CA PRO A 73 4.18 -6.91 10.55
C PRO A 73 5.04 -8.19 10.45
N ARG A 74 5.31 -8.67 9.23
CA ARG A 74 6.18 -9.84 8.98
C ARG A 74 7.64 -9.47 8.74
N GLU A 75 7.96 -8.18 8.66
CA GLU A 75 9.34 -7.75 8.46
C GLU A 75 10.18 -8.10 9.69
N SER A 76 11.30 -8.79 9.49
CA SER A 76 12.17 -9.14 10.61
C SER A 76 12.74 -7.88 11.25
N LYS A 77 12.60 -7.77 12.58
CA LYS A 77 13.30 -6.73 13.34
C LYS A 77 14.81 -6.99 13.20
N ARG A 78 15.61 -5.93 12.99
CA ARG A 78 17.08 -6.04 12.96
C ARG A 78 17.53 -6.85 14.19
N LYS A 79 18.37 -7.87 13.97
CA LYS A 79 19.19 -8.44 15.04
C LYS A 79 20.20 -7.40 15.49
#